data_AF-A0A923UKC7-F1
#
_entry.id   AF-A0A923UKC7-F1
#
_cell.length_a   1.000
_cell.length_b   1.000
_cell.length_c   1.000
_cell.angle_alpha   90.00
_cell.angle_beta   90.00
_cell.angle_gamma   90.00
#
_symmetry.space_group_name_H-M   'P 1'
#
loop_
_entity.id
_entity.type
_entity.pdbx_description
1 polymer ?
#
loop_
_entity_poly.entity_id
_entity_poly.type
_entity_poly.pdbx_seq_one_letter_code
_entity_poly.pdbx_strand_id
1 'polypeptide(L)'
;EVKWLELSNKIKSYYNELVALEQQIKLFNDATANYFTLLEAEKRKFFLGESSIFLINSRESAYVQAAIKLIELKIKYQSAIAEFKLAGAARL
;
A
#
# COMPACT_ATOMS: atom_id res chain seq x y z
N GLU A 1 -35.31 3.15 -16.86
CA GLU A 1 -34.64 3.73 -15.67
C GLU A 1 -33.65 2.79 -14.99
N VAL A 2 -33.98 1.53 -14.73
CA VAL A 2 -33.15 0.58 -13.93
C VAL A 2 -31.70 0.45 -14.45
N LYS A 3 -31.48 0.33 -15.77
CA LYS A 3 -30.15 0.21 -16.39
C LYS A 3 -29.21 1.41 -16.14
N TRP A 4 -29.75 2.63 -16.06
CA TRP A 4 -28.96 3.83 -15.78
C TRP A 4 -28.56 3.91 -14.30
N LEU A 5 -29.46 3.47 -13.42
CA LEU A 5 -29.20 3.40 -11.99
C LEU A 5 -28.11 2.36 -11.67
N GLU A 6 -28.20 1.17 -12.28
CA GLU A 6 -27.19 0.12 -12.15
C GLU A 6 -25.81 0.59 -12.63
N LEU A 7 -25.76 1.29 -13.77
CA LEU A 7 -24.51 1.83 -14.30
C LEU A 7 -23.91 2.90 -13.37
N SER A 8 -24.73 3.83 -12.87
CA SER A 8 -24.32 4.86 -11.93
C SER A 8 -23.78 4.26 -10.63
N ASN A 9 -24.45 3.25 -10.09
CA ASN A 9 -24.01 2.57 -8.88
C ASN A 9 -22.68 1.84 -9.09
N LYS A 10 -22.50 1.21 -10.27
CA LYS A 10 -21.24 0.53 -10.60
C LYS A 10 -20.07 1.51 -10.70
N ILE A 11 -20.25 2.67 -11.33
CA ILE A 11 -19.24 3.74 -11.42
C ILE A 11 -18.87 4.26 -10.02
N LYS A 12 -19.87 4.53 -9.17
CA LYS A 12 -19.63 4.97 -7.79
C LYS A 12 -18.88 3.93 -6.97
N SER A 13 -19.20 2.65 -7.14
CA SER A 13 -18.51 1.56 -6.45
C SER A 13 -17.02 1.51 -6.82
N TYR A 14 -16.68 1.58 -8.11
CA TYR A 14 -15.28 1.61 -8.56
C TYR A 14 -14.53 2.82 -8.04
N TYR A 15 -15.17 3.99 -8.03
CA TYR A 15 -14.55 5.19 -7.48
C TYR A 15 -14.26 5.06 -5.97
N ASN A 16 -15.21 4.52 -5.21
CA ASN A 16 -15.02 4.29 -3.77
C ASN A 16 -13.90 3.29 -3.50
N GLU A 17 -13.78 2.25 -4.31
CA GLU A 17 -12.69 1.27 -4.21
C GLU A 17 -11.31 1.90 -4.48
N LEU A 18 -11.21 2.77 -5.50
CA LEU A 18 -9.98 3.52 -5.79
C LEU A 18 -9.58 4.44 -4.63
N VAL A 19 -10.54 5.17 -4.06
CA VAL A 19 -10.30 6.05 -2.90
C VAL A 19 -9.87 5.23 -1.67
N ALA A 20 -10.50 4.08 -1.44
CA ALA A 20 -10.11 3.19 -0.33
C ALA A 20 -8.69 2.64 -0.52
N LEU A 21 -8.32 2.24 -1.74
CA LEU A 21 -6.97 1.78 -2.07
C LEU A 21 -5.92 2.88 -1.88
N GLU A 22 -6.22 4.12 -2.26
CA GLU A 22 -5.34 5.26 -2.04
C GLU A 22 -5.08 5.50 -0.54
N GLN A 23 -6.14 5.45 0.28
CA GLN A 23 -6.03 5.56 1.73
C GLN A 23 -5.20 4.42 2.33
N GLN A 24 -5.39 3.19 1.86
CA GLN A 24 -4.56 2.05 2.28
C GLN A 24 -3.09 2.25 1.92
N ILE A 25 -2.78 2.73 0.70
CA ILE A 25 -1.40 3.01 0.30
C ILE A 25 -0.76 4.04 1.22
N LYS A 26 -1.48 5.11 1.59
CA LYS A 26 -0.98 6.13 2.51
C LYS A 26 -0.64 5.53 3.88
N LEU A 27 -1.56 4.75 4.45
CA LEU A 27 -1.35 4.05 5.73
C LEU A 27 -0.15 3.11 5.70
N PHE A 28 -0.01 2.30 4.64
CA PHE A 28 1.10 1.38 4.51
C PHE A 28 2.43 2.10 4.28
N ASN A 29 2.42 3.25 3.59
CA ASN A 29 3.61 4.07 3.42
C ASN A 29 4.12 4.60 4.76
N ASP A 30 3.22 5.11 5.61
CA ASP A 30 3.55 5.58 6.96
C ASP A 30 4.04 4.42 7.84
N ALA A 31 3.38 3.26 7.75
CA ALA A 31 3.81 2.05 8.47
C ALA A 31 5.22 1.60 8.06
N THR A 32 5.53 1.56 6.77
CA THR A 32 6.86 1.21 6.25
C THR A 32 7.94 2.19 6.73
N ALA A 33 7.64 3.50 6.76
CA ALA A 33 8.55 4.50 7.31
C ALA A 33 8.80 4.32 8.82
N ASN A 34 7.77 3.92 9.58
CA ASN A 34 7.90 3.60 10.99
C ASN A 34 8.78 2.36 11.22
N TYR A 35 8.61 1.30 10.42
CA TYR A 35 9.47 0.12 10.49
C TYR A 35 10.93 0.44 10.17
N PHE A 36 11.18 1.30 9.19
CA PHE A 36 12.53 1.79 8.89
C PHE A 36 13.14 2.55 10.08
N THR A 37 12.37 3.44 10.70
CA THR A 37 12.81 4.18 11.89
C THR A 37 13.17 3.25 13.06
N LEU A 38 12.37 2.19 13.28
CA LEU A 38 12.66 1.17 14.29
C LEU A 38 13.94 0.38 13.98
N LEU A 39 14.16 0.01 12.71
CA LEU A 39 15.39 -0.65 12.27
C LEU A 39 16.62 0.23 12.54
N GLU A 40 16.55 1.53 12.23
CA GLU A 40 17.66 2.47 12.49
C GLU A 40 17.89 2.71 13.99
N ALA A 41 16.84 2.68 14.82
CA ALA A 41 17.00 2.69 16.27
C ALA A 41 17.69 1.40 16.79
N GLU A 42 17.32 0.24 16.24
CA GLU A 42 17.91 -1.05 16.62
C GLU A 42 19.40 -1.14 16.22
N LYS A 43 19.75 -0.67 15.02
CA LYS A 43 21.16 -0.57 14.58
C LYS A 43 21.98 0.27 15.54
N ARG A 44 21.45 1.44 15.97
CA ARG A 44 22.13 2.30 16.97
C ARG A 44 22.36 1.57 18.30
N LYS A 45 21.36 0.85 18.82
CA LYS A 45 21.52 0.05 20.05
C LYS A 45 22.58 -1.04 19.89
N PHE A 46 22.62 -1.70 18.74
CA PHE A 46 23.65 -2.71 18.45
C PHE A 46 25.05 -2.11 18.45
N PHE A 47 25.26 -0.93 17.85
CA PHE A 47 26.55 -0.23 17.89
C PHE A 47 26.99 0.14 19.32
N LEU A 48 26.03 0.35 20.23
CA LEU A 48 26.28 0.60 21.64
C LEU A 48 26.46 -0.68 22.48
N GLY A 49 26.32 -1.86 21.86
CA GLY A 49 26.40 -3.16 22.55
C GLY A 49 25.12 -3.56 23.30
N GLU A 50 24.02 -2.85 23.11
CA GLU A 50 22.73 -3.06 23.80
C GLU A 50 21.74 -3.94 23.00
N SER A 51 22.14 -4.42 21.83
CA SER A 51 21.31 -5.27 20.96
C SER A 51 22.11 -6.40 20.32
N SER A 52 21.43 -7.28 19.60
CA SER A 52 22.02 -8.42 18.91
C SER A 52 21.78 -8.35 17.40
N ILE A 53 22.65 -9.01 16.64
CA ILE A 53 22.48 -9.15 15.19
C ILE A 53 21.15 -9.83 14.81
N PHE A 54 20.64 -10.72 15.67
CA PHE A 54 19.34 -11.36 15.48
C PHE A 54 18.18 -10.35 15.57
N LEU A 55 18.25 -9.40 16.50
CA LEU A 55 17.27 -8.33 16.63
C LEU A 55 17.26 -7.42 15.39
N ILE A 56 18.43 -7.03 14.89
CA ILE A 56 18.54 -6.28 13.62
C ILE A 56 17.88 -7.06 12.48
N ASN A 57 18.23 -8.34 12.30
CA ASN A 57 17.67 -9.17 11.23
C ASN A 57 16.14 -9.29 11.33
N SER A 58 15.61 -9.39 12.56
CA SER A 58 14.17 -9.43 12.77
C SER A 58 13.49 -8.12 12.38
N ARG A 59 14.07 -6.97 12.74
CA ARG A 59 13.57 -5.64 12.36
C ARG A 59 13.65 -5.39 10.86
N GLU A 60 14.75 -5.81 10.25
CA GLU A 60 14.97 -5.68 8.81
C GLU A 60 13.98 -6.54 8.02
N SER A 61 13.76 -7.78 8.45
CA SER A 61 12.72 -8.65 7.85
C SER A 61 11.32 -8.03 7.96
N ALA A 62 10.97 -7.44 9.10
CA ALA A 62 9.69 -6.75 9.26
C ALA A 62 9.55 -5.54 8.32
N TYR A 63 10.61 -4.73 8.17
CA TYR A 63 10.64 -3.62 7.22
C TYR A 63 10.49 -4.10 5.77
N VAL A 64 11.24 -5.13 5.37
CA VAL A 64 11.18 -5.69 4.01
C VAL A 64 9.78 -6.24 3.70
N GLN A 65 9.17 -6.97 4.64
CA GLN A 65 7.79 -7.46 4.46
C GLN A 65 6.78 -6.33 4.32
N ALA A 66 6.92 -5.25 5.10
CA ALA A 66 6.08 -4.07 4.97
C ALA A 66 6.25 -3.37 3.61
N ALA A 67 7.50 -3.25 3.13
CA ALA A 67 7.80 -2.67 1.83
C ALA A 67 7.22 -3.51 0.67
N ILE A 68 7.30 -4.84 0.73
CA ILE A 68 6.69 -5.74 -0.26
C ILE A 68 5.18 -5.51 -0.32
N LYS A 69 4.49 -5.49 0.83
CA LYS A 69 3.04 -5.26 0.88
C LYS A 69 2.64 -3.90 0.31
N LEU A 70 3.44 -2.86 0.57
CA LEU A 70 3.21 -1.53 -0.01
C LEU A 70 3.33 -1.55 -1.53
N ILE A 71 4.32 -2.27 -2.08
CA ILE A 71 4.49 -2.43 -3.53
C ILE A 71 3.29 -3.17 -4.14
N GLU A 72 2.84 -4.27 -3.52
CA GLU A 72 1.65 -5.01 -3.97
C GLU A 72 0.40 -4.13 -4.00
N LEU A 73 0.18 -3.30 -2.98
CA LEU A 73 -0.93 -2.35 -2.94
C LEU A 73 -0.84 -1.30 -4.05
N LYS A 74 0.37 -0.75 -4.29
CA LYS A 74 0.60 0.19 -5.39
C LYS A 74 0.33 -0.45 -6.75
N ILE A 75 0.74 -1.69 -6.96
CA ILE A 75 0.45 -2.44 -8.20
C ILE A 75 -1.07 -2.61 -8.37
N LYS A 76 -1.79 -3.04 -7.33
CA LYS A 76 -3.25 -3.17 -7.37
C LYS A 76 -3.95 -1.87 -7.73
N TYR A 77 -3.53 -0.76 -7.13
CA TYR A 77 -4.07 0.56 -7.44
C TYR A 77 -3.81 0.99 -8.89
N GLN A 78 -2.60 0.75 -9.41
CA GLN A 78 -2.29 1.06 -10.81
C GLN A 78 -3.11 0.21 -11.79
N SER A 79 -3.29 -1.08 -11.51
CA SER A 79 -4.17 -1.95 -12.31
C SER A 79 -5.62 -1.45 -12.30
N ALA A 80 -6.15 -1.09 -11.14
CA ALA A 80 -7.51 -0.56 -11.01
C ALA A 80 -7.70 0.76 -11.79
N ILE A 81 -6.72 1.66 -11.78
CA ILE A 81 -6.74 2.88 -12.60
C ILE A 81 -6.70 2.54 -14.10
N ALA A 82 -5.86 1.59 -14.50
CA ALA A 82 -5.73 1.20 -15.90
C ALA A 82 -7.05 0.63 -16.45
N GLU A 83 -7.71 -0.25 -15.68
CA GLU A 83 -9.02 -0.78 -16.01
C GLU A 83 -10.09 0.32 -16.11
N PHE A 84 -10.10 1.26 -15.16
CA PHE A 84 -11.02 2.40 -15.20
C PHE A 84 -10.80 3.27 -16.45
N LYS A 85 -9.55 3.56 -16.81
CA LYS A 85 -9.20 4.33 -18.02
C LYS A 85 -9.61 3.61 -19.30
N LEU A 86 -9.34 2.31 -19.41
CA LEU A 86 -9.74 1.51 -20.57
C LEU A 86 -11.25 1.42 -20.72
N ALA A 87 -11.98 1.25 -19.62
CA ALA A 87 -13.44 1.23 -19.63
C ALA A 87 -14.06 2.59 -20.04
N GLY A 88 -13.36 3.69 -19.76
CA GLY A 88 -13.72 5.02 -20.25
C GLY A 88 -13.41 5.20 -21.73
N ALA A 89 -12.24 4.73 -22.19
CA ALA A 89 -11.79 4.86 -23.58
C ALA A 89 -12.57 3.97 -24.56
N ALA A 90 -12.95 2.75 -24.16
CA ALA A 90 -13.74 1.83 -24.99
C ALA A 90 -15.22 2.26 -25.16
N ARG A 91 -15.63 3.35 -24.51
CA ARG A 91 -17.00 3.90 -24.55
C ARG A 91 -17.13 5.12 -25.45
N LEU A 92 -16.02 5.64 -25.97
CA LEU A 92 -15.94 6.64 -27.04
C LEU A 92 -15.78 5.94 -28.38
#